data_AF-A0A7Y6DHI2-F1
#
_entry.id   AF-A0A7Y6DHI2-F1
#
_cell.length_a   1.000
_cell.length_b   1.000
_cell.length_c   1.000
_cell.angle_alpha   90.00
_cell.angle_beta   90.00
_cell.angle_gamma   90.00
#
_symmetry.space_group_name_H-M   'P 1'
#
loop_
_entity.id
_entity.type
_entity.pdbx_description
1 polymer ?
#
loop_
_entity_poly.entity_id
_entity_poly.type
_entity_poly.pdbx_seq_one_letter_code
_entity_poly.pdbx_strand_id
1 'polypeptide(L)' 'MTGRTIIARTCKQLAEALQKQGFVFVADLPPQTRIEIRRGMIVVRMP' A
#
# COMPACT_ATOMS: atom_id res chain seq x y z
N MET A 1 -3.63 -12.09 13.24
CA MET A 1 -2.94 -11.84 11.96
C MET A 1 -2.91 -10.34 11.76
N THR A 2 -1.74 -9.73 11.92
CA THR A 2 -1.57 -8.27 11.96
C THR A 2 -1.48 -7.76 10.52
N GLY A 3 -2.64 -7.54 9.88
CA GLY A 3 -2.68 -7.00 8.52
C GLY A 3 -1.98 -5.64 8.45
N ARG A 4 -1.07 -5.47 7.49
CA ARG A 4 -0.31 -4.21 7.33
C ARG A 4 -1.16 -3.17 6.62
N THR A 5 -1.26 -1.98 7.20
CA THR A 5 -1.92 -0.83 6.58
C THR A 5 -0.88 0.24 6.23
N ILE A 6 -0.85 0.67 4.97
CA ILE A 6 -0.09 1.84 4.52
C ILE A 6 -1.08 2.96 4.24
N ILE A 7 -0.77 4.17 4.71
CA ILE A 7 -1.55 5.36 4.42
C ILE A 7 -0.62 6.40 3.81
N ALA A 8 -0.96 6.90 2.63
CA ALA A 8 -0.16 7.87 1.89
C ALA A 8 -1.06 8.99 1.34
N ARG A 9 -0.54 10.20 1.17
CA ARG A 9 -1.30 11.32 0.55
C ARG A 9 -1.15 11.33 -0.97
N THR A 10 -0.05 10.81 -1.49
CA THR A 10 0.26 10.80 -2.93
C THR A 10 0.73 9.42 -3.39
N CYS A 11 0.59 9.14 -4.69
CA CYS A 11 1.08 7.91 -5.28
C CYS A 11 2.61 7.74 -5.11
N LYS A 12 3.37 8.85 -5.10
CA LYS A 12 4.82 8.82 -4.84
C LYS A 12 5.14 8.33 -3.44
N GLN A 13 4.48 8.88 -2.42
CA GLN A 13 4.64 8.44 -1.03
C GLN A 13 4.23 6.97 -0.86
N LEU A 14 3.18 6.54 -1.55
CA LEU A 14 2.77 5.14 -1.55
C LEU A 14 3.84 4.24 -2.14
N ALA A 15 4.37 4.58 -3.31
CA ALA A 15 5.40 3.81 -3.98
C ALA A 15 6.67 3.69 -3.12
N GLU A 16 7.12 4.78 -2.50
CA GLU A 16 8.26 4.77 -1.58
C GLU A 16 8.01 3.88 -0.36
N ALA A 17 6.79 3.90 0.20
CA ALA A 17 6.43 3.06 1.34
C ALA A 17 6.38 1.56 0.97
N LEU A 18 5.85 1.24 -0.21
CA LEU A 18 5.83 -0.13 -0.75
C LEU A 18 7.24 -0.64 -1.05
N GLN A 19 8.08 0.18 -1.69
CA GLN A 19 9.46 -0.17 -2.00
C GLN A 19 10.29 -0.44 -0.74
N LYS A 20 10.11 0.36 0.32
CA LYS A 20 10.77 0.12 1.63
C LYS A 20 10.37 -1.21 2.28
N GLN A 21 9.21 -1.76 1.92
CA GLN A 21 8.76 -3.07 2.39
C GLN A 21 9.18 -4.22 1.47
N GLY A 22 9.89 -3.92 0.38
CA GLY A 22 10.33 -4.90 -0.61
C GLY A 22 9.35 -5.13 -1.77
N PHE A 23 8.25 -4.38 -1.83
CA PHE A 23 7.29 -4.45 -2.95
C PHE A 23 7.71 -3.46 -4.04
N VAL A 24 8.47 -3.94 -5.02
CA VAL A 24 9.01 -3.09 -6.10
C VAL A 24 8.06 -3.11 -7.30
N PHE A 25 7.48 -4.27 -7.60
CA PHE A 25 6.54 -4.47 -8.68
C PHE A 25 5.12 -4.71 -8.14
N VAL A 26 4.13 -4.42 -8.97
CA VAL A 26 2.71 -4.71 -8.65
C VAL A 26 2.50 -6.20 -8.41
N ALA A 27 3.24 -7.05 -9.11
CA ALA A 27 3.20 -8.51 -8.95
C ALA A 27 3.73 -9.00 -7.59
N ASP A 28 4.52 -8.17 -6.88
CA ASP A 28 5.04 -8.52 -5.55
C ASP A 28 3.98 -8.30 -4.45
N LEU A 29 2.90 -7.58 -4.76
CA LEU A 29 1.85 -7.30 -3.79
C LEU A 29 1.08 -8.57 -3.45
N PRO A 30 0.73 -8.79 -2.17
CA PRO A 30 -0.12 -9.90 -1.78
C PRO A 30 -1.45 -9.89 -2.55
N PRO A 31 -2.00 -11.06 -2.95
CA PRO A 31 -3.23 -11.15 -3.74
C PRO A 31 -4.46 -10.48 -3.08
N GLN A 32 -4.46 -10.35 -1.77
CA GLN A 32 -5.55 -9.74 -0.99
C GLN A 32 -5.31 -8.26 -0.67
N THR A 33 -4.35 -7.61 -1.35
CA THR A 33 -4.08 -6.19 -1.18
C THR A 33 -5.25 -5.36 -1.68
N ARG A 34 -5.80 -4.50 -0.82
CA ARG A 34 -6.85 -3.54 -1.16
C ARG A 34 -6.30 -2.13 -1.15
N ILE A 35 -6.57 -1.36 -2.20
CA ILE A 35 -6.19 0.05 -2.32
C ILE A 35 -7.48 0.87 -2.41
N GLU A 36 -7.67 1.80 -1.49
CA GLU A 36 -8.85 2.67 -1.42
C GLU A 36 -8.42 4.13 -1.26
N ILE A 37 -9.20 5.06 -1.81
CA ILE A 37 -9.03 6.50 -1.54
C ILE A 37 -10.09 6.92 -0.51
N ARG A 38 -9.66 7.40 0.65
CA ARG A 38 -10.54 7.88 1.73
C ARG A 38 -10.08 9.24 2.22
N ARG A 39 -10.98 10.25 2.20
CA ARG A 39 -10.70 11.61 2.68
C ARG A 39 -9.40 12.22 2.10
N GLY A 40 -9.13 11.98 0.81
CA GLY A 40 -7.91 12.45 0.15
C GLY A 40 -6.63 11.69 0.49
N MET A 41 -6.73 10.54 1.16
CA MET A 41 -5.62 9.65 1.48
C MET A 41 -5.77 8.34 0.71
N ILE A 42 -4.66 7.81 0.21
CA ILE A 42 -4.57 6.46 -0.35
C ILE A 42 -4.29 5.50 0.81
N VAL A 43 -5.20 4.55 1.02
CA VAL A 43 -5.16 3.55 2.08
C VAL A 43 -4.95 2.20 1.44
N VAL A 44 -3.83 1.56 1.74
CA VAL A 44 -3.51 0.20 1.29
C VAL A 44 -3.59 -0.75 2.47
N ARG A 45 -4.39 -1.81 2.34
CA ARG A 45 -4.54 -2.87 3.34
C ARG A 45 -4.02 -4.16 2.75
N MET A 46 -3.03 -4.73 3.42
CA MET A 46 -2.42 -6.02 3.09
C MET A 46 -2.80 -7.05 4.17
N PRO A 47 -2.85 -8.34 3.81
CA PRO A 47 -3.08 -9.42 4.77
C PRO A 47 -2.02 -9.49 5.88
#